data_AF-A0A0D2UCV9-F1
#
_entry.id   AF-A0A0D2UCV9-F1
#
_cell.length_a   1.000
_cell.length_b   1.000
_cell.length_c   1.000
_cell.angle_alpha   90.00
_cell.angle_beta   90.00
_cell.angle_gamma   90.00
#
_symmetry.space_group_name_H-M   'P 1'
#
loop_
_entity.id
_entity.type
_entity.pdbx_description
1 polymer ?
#
loop_
_entity_poly.entity_id
_entity_poly.type
_entity_poly.pdbx_seq_one_letter_code
_entity_poly.pdbx_strand_id
1 'polypeptide(L)'
;MGVYLSTPKTEKFSEDGENDRVRYGLASMQGWRSTMEDAHAAYPDLDASTSFFGVYDGHGGKVVAKFCAKYLHQQVLKNEAYAAGDIGTSVQRAFFRMDEMMRGQRGWRELAILGDKFNKFSGMIEGLIWSPRSGNSNDQVDNWAFEEGPHSDFSGPTSGSTACVAVLRNNQLFVANAGDSRCVISRKGQAYNLSRDHKPDLEVEKERILKAGGFIHAGRVNGCLNLARAIGDVEFKQNKFLPAEKQIVTANPDINTIELCDDDDFLVLACDGIWDCMSSQKLVDFIHEQLQYESKLSVVCERVLDRCLAPSTATGEGCDNMTMVLVQFKKPIKCASSSEEQSSQSKSADNELEIKGTQD
;
A
#
# COMPACT_ATOMS: atom_id res chain seq x y z
N MET A 1 0.89 -22.58 -12.59
CA MET A 1 -0.40 -21.93 -12.27
C MET A 1 -1.06 -22.76 -11.20
N GLY A 2 -1.57 -22.13 -10.15
CA GLY A 2 -2.26 -22.83 -9.06
C GLY A 2 -3.52 -23.55 -9.56
N VAL A 3 -4.08 -24.41 -8.72
CA VAL A 3 -5.31 -25.13 -9.03
C VAL A 3 -6.49 -24.16 -8.93
N TYR A 4 -7.23 -23.96 -10.02
CA TYR A 4 -8.49 -23.22 -9.99
C TYR A 4 -9.61 -24.05 -9.37
N LEU A 5 -10.54 -23.37 -8.71
CA LEU A 5 -11.79 -23.95 -8.23
C LEU A 5 -12.73 -24.27 -9.40
N SER A 6 -13.73 -25.12 -9.15
CA SER A 6 -14.81 -25.38 -10.11
C SER A 6 -15.74 -24.17 -10.31
N THR A 7 -15.83 -23.31 -9.29
CA THR A 7 -16.60 -22.06 -9.27
C THR A 7 -15.84 -21.05 -8.40
N PRO A 8 -15.85 -19.74 -8.76
CA PRO A 8 -15.15 -18.75 -7.96
C PRO A 8 -15.86 -18.52 -6.62
N LYS A 9 -15.09 -18.19 -5.59
CA LYS A 9 -15.63 -17.66 -4.34
C LYS A 9 -15.78 -16.15 -4.49
N THR A 10 -17.03 -15.70 -4.54
CA THR A 10 -17.42 -14.30 -4.79
C THR A 10 -17.76 -13.51 -3.54
N GLU A 11 -17.64 -14.14 -2.37
CA GLU A 11 -17.76 -13.46 -1.08
C GLU A 11 -16.67 -12.39 -0.98
N LYS A 12 -17.08 -11.18 -0.55
CA LYS A 12 -16.20 -10.03 -0.42
C LYS A 12 -16.03 -9.67 1.04
N PHE A 13 -14.80 -9.35 1.42
CA PHE A 13 -14.53 -8.62 2.65
C PHE A 13 -14.33 -7.15 2.27
N SER A 14 -15.03 -6.26 2.96
CA SER A 14 -15.10 -4.84 2.65
C SER A 14 -15.04 -4.01 3.92
N GLU A 15 -14.32 -2.89 3.88
CA GLU A 15 -14.17 -1.97 5.01
C GLU A 15 -14.11 -0.53 4.49
N ASP A 16 -14.75 0.41 5.21
CA ASP A 16 -14.60 1.85 5.02
C ASP A 16 -14.08 2.48 6.32
N GLY A 17 -13.34 3.57 6.18
CA GLY A 17 -12.95 4.39 7.32
C GLY A 17 -12.47 5.77 6.88
N GLU A 18 -12.25 6.67 7.83
CA GLU A 18 -11.84 8.03 7.54
C GLU A 18 -11.17 8.71 8.73
N ASN A 19 -10.42 9.77 8.44
CA ASN A 19 -9.98 10.78 9.40
C ASN A 19 -10.20 12.17 8.80
N ASP A 20 -9.63 13.23 9.37
CA ASP A 20 -9.83 14.60 8.88
C ASP A 20 -9.26 14.87 7.48
N ARG A 21 -8.37 14.01 6.98
CA ARG A 21 -7.55 14.25 5.77
C ARG A 21 -7.90 13.31 4.62
N VAL A 22 -8.31 12.09 4.93
CA VAL A 22 -8.65 11.06 3.96
C VAL A 22 -9.88 10.27 4.39
N ARG A 23 -10.59 9.73 3.41
CA ARG A 23 -11.46 8.56 3.62
C ARG A 23 -10.98 7.44 2.72
N TYR A 24 -11.14 6.19 3.15
CA TYR A 24 -10.79 5.03 2.37
C TYR A 24 -11.94 4.04 2.31
N GLY A 25 -11.90 3.23 1.27
CA GLY A 25 -12.61 1.97 1.18
C GLY A 25 -11.65 0.90 0.70
N LEU A 26 -11.89 -0.33 1.12
CA LEU A 26 -11.17 -1.48 0.63
C LEU A 26 -12.14 -2.62 0.37
N ALA A 27 -11.77 -3.49 -0.55
CA ALA A 27 -12.44 -4.76 -0.77
C ALA A 27 -11.42 -5.84 -1.16
N SER A 28 -11.70 -7.08 -0.77
CA SER A 28 -10.93 -8.25 -1.18
C SER A 28 -11.83 -9.45 -1.49
N MET A 29 -11.45 -10.27 -2.48
CA MET A 29 -12.20 -11.43 -2.96
C MET A 29 -11.23 -12.55 -3.39
N GLN A 30 -11.52 -13.78 -2.97
CA GLN A 30 -10.67 -14.94 -3.30
C GLN A 30 -10.75 -15.31 -4.80
N GLY A 31 -11.93 -15.20 -5.42
CA GLY A 31 -12.09 -15.50 -6.84
C GLY A 31 -11.87 -16.98 -7.14
N TRP A 32 -11.13 -17.28 -8.21
CA TRP A 32 -10.95 -18.64 -8.73
C TRP A 32 -9.83 -19.44 -8.08
N ARG A 33 -8.95 -18.81 -7.30
CA ARG A 33 -7.86 -19.52 -6.60
C ARG A 33 -8.40 -20.40 -5.48
N SER A 34 -7.70 -21.48 -5.16
CA SER A 34 -8.07 -22.37 -4.05
C SER A 34 -7.90 -21.72 -2.67
N THR A 35 -6.99 -20.76 -2.54
CA THR A 35 -6.69 -20.03 -1.32
C THR A 35 -6.76 -18.52 -1.53
N MET A 36 -7.09 -17.77 -0.47
CA MET A 36 -6.89 -16.33 -0.39
C MET A 36 -5.52 -16.05 0.25
N GLU A 37 -4.57 -15.60 -0.55
CA GLU A 37 -3.19 -15.31 -0.15
C GLU A 37 -2.90 -13.84 0.11
N ASP A 38 -3.72 -12.93 -0.45
CA ASP A 38 -3.60 -11.49 -0.20
C ASP A 38 -3.88 -11.11 1.26
N ALA A 39 -3.30 -9.97 1.65
CA ALA A 39 -3.62 -9.22 2.85
C ALA A 39 -3.55 -7.71 2.56
N HIS A 40 -4.05 -6.90 3.50
CA HIS A 40 -3.99 -5.45 3.41
C HIS A 40 -3.81 -4.80 4.78
N ALA A 41 -3.47 -3.52 4.77
CA ALA A 41 -3.40 -2.66 5.94
C ALA A 41 -4.00 -1.30 5.61
N ALA A 42 -4.88 -0.78 6.47
CA ALA A 42 -5.44 0.56 6.35
C ALA A 42 -5.46 1.21 7.74
N TYR A 43 -4.63 2.23 7.93
CA TYR A 43 -4.49 2.98 9.17
C TYR A 43 -4.56 4.48 8.83
N PRO A 44 -5.76 5.09 8.80
CA PRO A 44 -5.90 6.54 8.61
C PRO A 44 -5.10 7.32 9.64
N ASP A 45 -5.11 6.85 10.89
CA ASP A 45 -4.38 7.45 12.01
C ASP A 45 -3.30 6.48 12.49
N LEU A 46 -2.21 6.40 11.72
CA LEU A 46 -1.01 5.66 12.12
C LEU A 46 -0.32 6.38 13.29
N ASP A 47 -0.22 7.71 13.18
CA ASP A 47 0.10 8.64 14.25
C ASP A 47 -0.72 9.93 14.08
N ALA A 48 -0.40 11.00 14.83
CA ALA A 48 -1.15 12.26 14.77
C ALA A 48 -1.13 12.97 13.40
N SER A 49 -0.22 12.60 12.49
CA SER A 49 0.00 13.30 11.21
C SER A 49 0.13 12.38 10.00
N THR A 50 0.08 11.07 10.23
CA THR A 50 0.45 10.04 9.25
C THR A 50 -0.67 9.04 9.04
N SER A 51 -1.01 8.79 7.78
CA SER A 51 -1.83 7.66 7.35
C SER A 51 -0.96 6.62 6.64
N PHE A 52 -1.33 5.35 6.79
CA PHE A 52 -0.64 4.22 6.16
C PHE A 52 -1.64 3.30 5.47
N PHE A 53 -1.38 2.97 4.21
CA PHE A 53 -2.14 1.99 3.45
C PHE A 53 -1.19 1.00 2.79
N GLY A 54 -1.57 -0.27 2.71
CA GLY A 54 -0.75 -1.29 2.06
C GLY A 54 -1.57 -2.44 1.50
N VAL A 55 -1.15 -2.95 0.35
CA VAL A 55 -1.64 -4.19 -0.27
C VAL A 55 -0.46 -5.15 -0.38
N TYR A 56 -0.70 -6.40 0.03
CA TYR A 56 0.29 -7.46 0.09
C TYR A 56 -0.28 -8.68 -0.64
N ASP A 57 0.26 -8.98 -1.80
CA ASP A 57 -0.11 -10.14 -2.61
C ASP A 57 0.78 -11.31 -2.21
N GLY A 58 0.21 -12.38 -1.69
CA GLY A 58 0.95 -13.50 -1.13
C GLY A 58 1.16 -14.61 -2.16
N HIS A 59 2.31 -15.27 -2.14
CA HIS A 59 2.57 -16.42 -3.00
C HIS A 59 3.28 -17.56 -2.28
N GLY A 60 2.90 -18.78 -2.62
CA GLY A 60 3.41 -19.98 -1.95
C GLY A 60 2.91 -20.14 -0.51
N GLY A 61 1.91 -19.34 -0.12
CA GLY A 61 1.33 -19.27 1.21
C GLY A 61 0.99 -17.85 1.64
N LYS A 62 -0.17 -17.68 2.28
CA LYS A 62 -0.66 -16.40 2.81
C LYS A 62 0.08 -15.80 4.01
N VAL A 63 0.99 -16.55 4.63
CA VAL A 63 1.53 -16.20 5.96
C VAL A 63 2.43 -14.96 5.92
N VAL A 64 3.20 -14.77 4.84
CA VAL A 64 4.07 -13.60 4.68
C VAL A 64 3.25 -12.34 4.43
N ALA A 65 2.25 -12.38 3.55
CA ALA A 65 1.34 -11.25 3.31
C ALA A 65 0.66 -10.79 4.62
N LYS A 66 0.17 -11.74 5.42
CA LYS A 66 -0.41 -11.45 6.75
C LYS A 66 0.60 -10.89 7.74
N PHE A 67 1.84 -11.37 7.70
CA PHE A 67 2.91 -10.85 8.54
C PHE A 67 3.23 -9.38 8.19
N CYS A 68 3.30 -9.05 6.90
CA CYS A 68 3.44 -7.69 6.40
C CYS A 68 2.29 -6.78 6.85
N ALA A 69 1.04 -7.20 6.64
CA ALA A 69 -0.15 -6.46 7.09
C ALA A 69 -0.14 -6.18 8.60
N LYS A 70 0.32 -7.15 9.40
CA LYS A 70 0.37 -7.05 10.85
C LYS A 70 1.47 -6.12 11.38
N TYR A 71 2.65 -6.09 10.74
CA TYR A 71 3.84 -5.50 11.36
C TYR A 71 4.51 -4.37 10.58
N LEU A 72 4.37 -4.29 9.26
CA LEU A 72 5.20 -3.40 8.45
C LEU A 72 5.00 -1.92 8.82
N HIS A 73 3.75 -1.46 8.98
CA HIS A 73 3.41 -0.11 9.44
C HIS A 73 4.03 0.23 10.81
N GLN A 74 4.14 -0.75 11.71
CA GLN A 74 4.76 -0.56 13.03
C GLN A 74 6.29 -0.41 12.91
N GLN A 75 6.91 -1.12 11.97
CA GLN A 75 8.36 -1.00 11.73
C GLN A 75 8.71 0.34 11.09
N VAL A 76 7.82 0.89 10.24
CA VAL A 76 7.95 2.27 9.74
C VAL A 76 7.95 3.27 10.90
N LEU A 77 7.00 3.19 11.83
CA LEU A 77 6.94 4.09 12.98
C LEU A 77 8.14 3.97 13.93
N LYS A 78 8.62 2.75 14.16
CA LYS A 78 9.70 2.47 15.13
C LYS A 78 11.09 2.80 14.61
N ASN A 79 11.26 3.00 13.31
CA ASN A 79 12.58 3.28 12.75
C ASN A 79 13.09 4.66 13.17
N GLU A 80 14.38 4.75 13.52
CA GLU A 80 15.02 6.03 13.85
C GLU A 80 14.89 7.08 12.73
N ALA A 81 14.88 6.66 11.46
CA ALA A 81 14.74 7.56 10.32
C ALA A 81 13.37 8.25 10.32
N TYR A 82 12.32 7.57 10.81
CA TYR A 82 10.97 8.14 10.94
C TYR A 82 10.95 9.31 11.93
N ALA A 83 11.59 9.12 13.09
CA ALA A 83 11.75 10.15 14.12
C ALA A 83 12.58 11.34 13.62
N ALA A 84 13.56 11.08 12.73
CA ALA A 84 14.35 12.11 12.05
C ALA A 84 13.60 12.82 10.91
N GLY A 85 12.38 12.38 10.55
CA GLY A 85 11.59 12.94 9.45
C GLY A 85 11.89 12.33 8.07
N ASP A 86 12.84 11.41 7.97
CA ASP A 86 13.18 10.68 6.73
C ASP A 86 12.27 9.45 6.57
N ILE A 87 11.07 9.69 6.05
CA ILE A 87 10.06 8.65 5.83
C ILE A 87 10.52 7.64 4.77
N GLY A 88 11.18 8.11 3.71
CA GLY A 88 11.66 7.24 2.63
C GLY A 88 12.62 6.16 3.17
N THR A 89 13.65 6.59 3.89
CA THR A 89 14.61 5.66 4.52
C THR A 89 13.94 4.76 5.57
N SER A 90 13.00 5.29 6.36
CA SER A 90 12.25 4.49 7.33
C SER A 90 11.48 3.34 6.65
N VAL A 91 10.74 3.65 5.59
CA VAL A 91 9.95 2.66 4.85
C VAL A 91 10.88 1.64 4.18
N GLN A 92 11.98 2.07 3.58
CA GLN A 92 12.96 1.16 3.00
C GLN A 92 13.51 0.16 4.04
N ARG A 93 13.93 0.67 5.21
CA ARG A 93 14.44 -0.15 6.30
C ARG A 93 13.38 -1.08 6.87
N ALA A 94 12.12 -0.65 6.92
CA ALA A 94 11.01 -1.49 7.36
C ALA A 94 10.83 -2.73 6.47
N PHE A 95 10.99 -2.62 5.14
CA PHE A 95 10.89 -3.77 4.23
C PHE A 95 11.97 -4.83 4.52
N PHE A 96 13.24 -4.43 4.66
CA PHE A 96 14.31 -5.35 5.06
C PHE A 96 14.08 -5.91 6.46
N ARG A 97 13.57 -5.08 7.37
CA ARG A 97 13.27 -5.50 8.73
C ARG A 97 12.22 -6.61 8.77
N MET A 98 11.25 -6.63 7.85
CA MET A 98 10.30 -7.74 7.76
C MET A 98 10.98 -9.07 7.48
N ASP A 99 11.94 -9.11 6.53
CA ASP A 99 12.72 -10.31 6.23
C ASP A 99 13.51 -10.80 7.45
N GLU A 100 14.11 -9.88 8.20
CA GLU A 100 14.85 -10.20 9.43
C GLU A 100 13.93 -10.77 10.52
N MET A 101 12.79 -10.12 10.76
CA MET A 101 11.85 -10.50 11.82
C MET A 101 11.23 -11.89 11.62
N MET A 102 11.17 -12.37 10.38
CA MET A 102 10.65 -13.69 10.02
C MET A 102 11.65 -14.83 10.21
N ARG A 103 12.89 -14.55 10.60
CA ARG A 103 13.92 -15.56 10.87
C ARG A 103 13.94 -15.97 12.35
N GLY A 104 14.54 -17.13 12.61
CA GLY A 104 14.75 -17.68 13.95
C GLY A 104 13.46 -18.07 14.68
N GLN A 105 13.61 -18.38 15.96
CA GLN A 105 12.56 -18.96 16.80
C GLN A 105 11.27 -18.13 16.83
N ARG A 106 11.42 -16.81 16.98
CA ARG A 106 10.29 -15.90 17.10
C ARG A 106 9.57 -15.70 15.77
N GLY A 107 10.33 -15.50 14.69
CA GLY A 107 9.78 -15.40 13.34
C GLY A 107 8.98 -16.66 12.98
N TRP A 108 9.55 -17.83 13.25
CA TRP A 108 8.87 -19.11 13.06
C TRP A 108 7.56 -19.19 13.84
N ARG A 109 7.56 -18.84 15.14
CA ARG A 109 6.37 -18.90 16.00
C ARG A 109 5.26 -17.98 15.49
N GLU A 110 5.61 -16.75 15.12
CA GLU A 110 4.62 -15.79 14.61
C GLU A 110 4.02 -16.25 13.28
N LEU A 111 4.85 -16.76 12.36
CA LEU A 111 4.37 -17.33 11.10
C LEU A 111 3.48 -18.56 11.33
N ALA A 112 3.84 -19.44 12.28
CA ALA A 112 3.03 -20.60 12.65
C ALA A 112 1.67 -20.17 13.21
N ILE A 113 1.61 -19.16 14.09
CA ILE A 113 0.34 -18.61 14.61
C ILE A 113 -0.52 -18.05 13.47
N LEU A 114 0.08 -17.33 12.52
CA LEU A 114 -0.62 -16.78 11.36
C LEU A 114 -1.13 -17.88 10.40
N GLY A 115 -0.44 -19.02 10.34
CA GLY A 115 -0.89 -20.21 9.62
C GLY A 115 -2.01 -20.97 10.35
N ASP A 116 -1.83 -21.25 11.64
CA ASP A 116 -2.69 -22.13 12.47
C ASP A 116 -4.01 -21.50 12.90
N LYS A 117 -4.05 -20.18 13.12
CA LYS A 117 -5.31 -19.46 13.39
C LYS A 117 -6.36 -19.69 12.30
N PHE A 118 -5.99 -20.25 11.15
CA PHE A 118 -6.89 -20.56 10.06
C PHE A 118 -7.37 -22.02 10.03
N ASN A 119 -6.53 -22.99 10.41
CA ASN A 119 -6.96 -24.40 10.45
C ASN A 119 -8.06 -24.65 11.49
N LYS A 120 -8.09 -23.85 12.57
CA LYS A 120 -9.16 -23.92 13.59
C LYS A 120 -10.39 -23.05 13.29
N PHE A 121 -10.29 -22.06 12.39
CA PHE A 121 -11.36 -21.08 12.12
C PHE A 121 -12.09 -21.31 10.79
N SER A 122 -11.64 -22.29 9.98
CA SER A 122 -12.31 -22.74 8.75
C SER A 122 -13.77 -23.24 8.94
N GLY A 123 -14.34 -23.14 10.15
CA GLY A 123 -15.74 -23.50 10.46
C GLY A 123 -16.64 -22.36 10.96
N MET A 124 -16.14 -21.14 11.21
CA MET A 124 -16.98 -20.00 11.64
C MET A 124 -16.41 -18.67 11.10
N ILE A 125 -17.21 -17.94 10.31
CA ILE A 125 -17.09 -16.55 9.81
C ILE A 125 -15.74 -15.82 10.07
N GLU A 126 -14.95 -15.63 9.01
CA GLU A 126 -13.61 -15.01 8.95
C GLU A 126 -13.50 -13.52 9.38
N GLY A 127 -14.54 -12.91 9.93
CA GLY A 127 -14.73 -11.46 9.84
C GLY A 127 -14.57 -10.58 11.10
N LEU A 128 -13.97 -11.03 12.22
CA LEU A 128 -14.08 -10.24 13.47
C LEU A 128 -12.82 -10.00 14.32
N ILE A 129 -11.60 -10.23 13.84
CA ILE A 129 -10.41 -9.96 14.67
C ILE A 129 -9.22 -9.44 13.85
N TRP A 130 -9.25 -8.20 13.37
CA TRP A 130 -8.04 -7.36 13.34
C TRP A 130 -8.30 -5.86 13.16
N SER A 131 -8.74 -5.18 14.22
CA SER A 131 -8.46 -3.74 14.38
C SER A 131 -7.73 -3.57 15.71
N PRO A 132 -6.38 -3.40 15.73
CA PRO A 132 -5.72 -3.06 16.97
C PRO A 132 -6.03 -1.59 17.25
N ARG A 133 -6.90 -1.36 18.24
CA ARG A 133 -7.04 -0.03 18.84
C ARG A 133 -5.68 0.39 19.39
N SER A 134 -5.23 1.55 18.92
CA SER A 134 -3.99 2.22 19.31
C SER A 134 -3.93 2.42 20.84
N GLY A 135 -2.81 2.05 21.44
CA GLY A 135 -2.57 2.13 22.87
C GLY A 135 -1.12 2.53 23.16
N ASN A 136 -0.97 3.80 23.54
CA ASN A 136 0.10 4.54 24.23
C ASN A 136 1.58 4.11 24.21
N SER A 137 2.40 5.16 24.07
CA SER A 137 3.86 5.29 24.03
C SER A 137 4.63 4.90 25.32
N ASN A 138 5.82 4.30 25.10
CA ASN A 138 7.11 4.42 25.80
C ASN A 138 7.74 3.06 26.16
N ASP A 139 8.70 2.60 25.35
CA ASP A 139 10.10 2.40 25.76
C ASP A 139 10.93 1.87 24.59
N GLN A 140 12.15 2.39 24.45
CA GLN A 140 13.14 2.04 23.42
C GLN A 140 13.75 0.65 23.64
N VAL A 141 12.95 -0.40 23.44
CA VAL A 141 13.47 -1.75 23.28
C VAL A 141 12.89 -2.31 22.00
N ASP A 142 13.75 -2.77 21.09
CA ASP A 142 13.32 -3.60 19.98
C ASP A 142 12.62 -4.82 20.58
N ASN A 143 11.29 -4.75 20.63
CA ASN A 143 10.46 -5.80 21.19
C ASN A 143 10.57 -7.11 20.40
N TRP A 144 11.44 -7.22 19.38
CA TRP A 144 11.80 -8.40 18.61
C TRP A 144 13.18 -8.97 18.95
N ALA A 145 13.63 -8.83 20.20
CA ALA A 145 14.88 -9.42 20.69
C ALA A 145 15.03 -10.90 20.29
N PHE A 146 16.29 -11.29 20.04
CA PHE A 146 16.66 -12.66 19.73
C PHE A 146 16.12 -13.61 20.81
N GLU A 147 15.38 -14.62 20.39
CA GLU A 147 14.80 -15.64 21.25
C GLU A 147 15.42 -16.99 20.90
N GLU A 148 15.98 -17.68 21.89
CA GLU A 148 16.45 -19.06 21.73
C GLU A 148 15.29 -20.05 21.87
N GLY A 149 15.34 -21.12 21.08
CA GLY A 149 14.37 -22.21 21.11
C GLY A 149 14.57 -23.24 19.99
N PRO A 150 13.68 -24.24 19.89
CA PRO A 150 13.80 -25.36 18.94
C PRO A 150 13.89 -24.99 17.45
N HIS A 151 13.50 -23.77 17.09
CA HIS A 151 13.49 -23.24 15.72
C HIS A 151 14.43 -22.03 15.56
N SER A 152 15.47 -21.92 16.39
CA SER A 152 16.45 -20.82 16.30
C SER A 152 17.22 -20.81 14.98
N ASP A 153 17.33 -21.96 14.32
CA ASP A 153 17.98 -22.17 13.03
C ASP A 153 17.04 -21.94 11.82
N PHE A 154 15.78 -21.56 12.06
CA PHE A 154 14.84 -21.26 10.99
C PHE A 154 15.33 -20.10 10.13
N SER A 155 15.67 -20.39 8.88
CA SER A 155 16.22 -19.43 7.92
C SER A 155 15.20 -18.41 7.40
N GLY A 156 13.92 -18.65 7.65
CA GLY A 156 12.78 -17.85 7.21
C GLY A 156 11.85 -18.62 6.24
N PRO A 157 10.74 -18.00 5.81
CA PRO A 157 9.72 -18.66 4.98
C PRO A 157 10.17 -18.81 3.53
N THR A 158 9.76 -19.92 2.90
CA THR A 158 9.87 -20.16 1.45
C THR A 158 8.72 -19.55 0.66
N SER A 159 7.63 -19.13 1.33
CA SER A 159 6.62 -18.25 0.76
C SER A 159 7.11 -16.81 0.75
N GLY A 160 6.44 -15.98 -0.04
CA GLY A 160 6.73 -14.55 -0.11
C GLY A 160 5.45 -13.73 -0.24
N SER A 161 5.65 -12.42 -0.29
CA SER A 161 4.60 -11.49 -0.63
C SER A 161 5.17 -10.24 -1.29
N THR A 162 4.43 -9.70 -2.25
CA THR A 162 4.63 -8.32 -2.67
C THR A 162 4.32 -7.38 -1.51
N ALA A 163 4.80 -6.14 -1.62
CA ALA A 163 4.34 -5.08 -0.74
C ALA A 163 4.30 -3.76 -1.52
N CYS A 164 3.09 -3.25 -1.70
CA CYS A 164 2.84 -1.92 -2.25
C CYS A 164 2.19 -1.07 -1.16
N VAL A 165 2.90 -0.05 -0.70
CA VAL A 165 2.50 0.75 0.47
C VAL A 165 2.53 2.23 0.17
N ALA A 166 1.59 2.96 0.77
CA ALA A 166 1.45 4.40 0.70
C ALA A 166 1.47 4.98 2.11
N VAL A 167 2.38 5.91 2.35
CA VAL A 167 2.50 6.66 3.62
C VAL A 167 2.23 8.12 3.33
N LEU A 168 1.13 8.64 3.86
CA LEU A 168 0.76 10.04 3.75
C LEU A 168 1.13 10.75 5.06
N ARG A 169 2.17 11.58 5.06
CA ARG A 169 2.57 12.38 6.23
C ARG A 169 2.46 13.85 5.88
N ASN A 170 1.59 14.57 6.57
CA ASN A 170 1.22 15.93 6.14
C ASN A 170 0.87 15.88 4.63
N ASN A 171 1.33 16.83 3.82
CA ASN A 171 1.01 16.90 2.40
C ASN A 171 1.87 15.98 1.50
N GLN A 172 2.81 15.24 2.08
CA GLN A 172 3.73 14.37 1.35
C GLN A 172 3.22 12.93 1.30
N LEU A 173 3.18 12.40 0.08
CA LEU A 173 2.84 11.01 -0.18
C LEU A 173 4.11 10.25 -0.59
N PHE A 174 4.44 9.21 0.19
CA PHE A 174 5.53 8.28 -0.09
C PHE A 174 4.93 6.95 -0.54
N VAL A 175 5.28 6.50 -1.74
CA VAL A 175 4.87 5.20 -2.28
C VAL A 175 6.09 4.30 -2.37
N ALA A 176 6.05 3.17 -1.67
CA ALA A 176 7.08 2.15 -1.70
C ALA A 176 6.52 0.86 -2.29
N ASN A 177 7.19 0.30 -3.31
CA ASN A 177 6.76 -0.93 -3.96
C ASN A 177 7.91 -1.95 -4.08
N ALA A 178 7.65 -3.18 -3.66
CA ALA A 178 8.47 -4.35 -3.97
C ALA A 178 7.55 -5.49 -4.44
N GLY A 179 7.58 -5.76 -5.75
CA GLY A 179 6.68 -6.71 -6.40
C GLY A 179 5.89 -6.07 -7.54
N ASP A 180 4.82 -6.72 -7.95
CA ASP A 180 3.97 -6.39 -9.10
C ASP A 180 2.53 -5.98 -8.74
N SER A 181 2.24 -5.81 -7.45
CA SER A 181 1.18 -4.91 -7.03
C SER A 181 1.52 -3.46 -7.42
N ARG A 182 0.50 -2.61 -7.57
CA ARG A 182 0.69 -1.26 -8.11
C ARG A 182 -0.10 -0.19 -7.36
N CYS A 183 0.48 0.99 -7.28
CA CYS A 183 -0.11 2.20 -6.75
C CYS A 183 -0.25 3.27 -7.85
N VAL A 184 -1.46 3.83 -7.95
CA VAL A 184 -1.85 4.81 -8.97
C VAL A 184 -2.57 5.98 -8.31
N ILE A 185 -2.17 7.21 -8.61
CA ILE A 185 -2.91 8.41 -8.22
C ILE A 185 -3.73 8.91 -9.40
N SER A 186 -4.96 9.33 -9.12
CA SER A 186 -5.82 10.06 -10.03
C SER A 186 -5.63 11.55 -9.79
N ARG A 187 -5.21 12.29 -10.83
CA ARG A 187 -5.05 13.75 -10.79
C ARG A 187 -5.80 14.36 -11.97
N LYS A 188 -6.83 15.16 -11.70
CA LYS A 188 -7.79 15.65 -12.71
C LYS A 188 -8.36 14.53 -13.59
N GLY A 189 -8.66 13.38 -12.99
CA GLY A 189 -9.13 12.19 -13.71
C GLY A 189 -8.11 11.50 -14.62
N GLN A 190 -6.83 11.90 -14.59
CA GLN A 190 -5.76 11.19 -15.29
C GLN A 190 -4.99 10.30 -14.32
N ALA A 191 -4.67 9.08 -14.76
CA ALA A 191 -3.94 8.10 -13.99
C ALA A 191 -2.43 8.33 -14.08
N TYR A 192 -1.78 8.46 -12.92
CA TYR A 192 -0.33 8.51 -12.81
C TYR A 192 0.16 7.34 -11.95
N ASN A 193 0.95 6.45 -12.54
CA ASN A 193 1.56 5.34 -11.81
C ASN A 193 2.61 5.91 -10.84
N LEU A 194 2.42 5.69 -9.55
CA LEU A 194 3.39 6.10 -8.51
C LEU A 194 4.37 4.99 -8.17
N SER A 195 4.07 3.75 -8.55
CA SER A 195 4.98 2.61 -8.48
C SER A 195 5.25 2.02 -9.85
N ARG A 196 6.31 1.21 -9.93
CA ARG A 196 6.62 0.35 -11.07
C ARG A 196 6.55 -1.11 -10.65
N ASP A 197 5.91 -1.94 -11.44
CA ASP A 197 5.82 -3.38 -11.21
C ASP A 197 7.17 -4.05 -11.47
N HIS A 198 7.62 -4.90 -10.55
CA HIS A 198 8.92 -5.55 -10.61
C HIS A 198 8.82 -6.94 -11.23
N LYS A 199 8.77 -6.98 -12.57
CA LYS A 199 8.77 -8.23 -13.34
C LYS A 199 10.21 -8.67 -13.70
N PRO A 200 10.51 -9.98 -13.79
CA PRO A 200 11.87 -10.48 -14.01
C PRO A 200 12.52 -10.00 -15.31
N ASP A 201 11.73 -9.76 -16.35
CA ASP A 201 12.18 -9.34 -17.68
C ASP A 201 12.61 -7.86 -17.75
N LEU A 202 12.32 -7.06 -16.73
CA LEU A 202 12.82 -5.69 -16.64
C LEU A 202 14.34 -5.67 -16.54
N GLU A 203 14.99 -4.83 -17.35
CA GLU A 203 16.45 -4.84 -17.51
C GLU A 203 17.21 -4.70 -16.19
N VAL A 204 16.77 -3.79 -15.31
CA VAL A 204 17.37 -3.56 -13.98
C VAL A 204 17.23 -4.78 -13.06
N GLU A 205 16.10 -5.49 -13.14
CA GLU A 205 15.83 -6.69 -12.33
C GLU A 205 16.61 -7.88 -12.86
N LYS A 206 16.58 -8.08 -14.19
CA LYS A 206 17.34 -9.11 -14.90
C LYS A 206 18.84 -8.98 -14.63
N GLU A 207 19.39 -7.78 -14.70
CA GLU A 207 20.80 -7.53 -14.41
C GLU A 207 21.15 -7.93 -12.97
N ARG A 208 20.31 -7.55 -11.97
CA ARG A 208 20.50 -7.96 -10.58
C ARG A 208 20.44 -9.48 -10.42
N ILE A 209 19.41 -10.13 -10.98
CA ILE A 209 19.21 -11.59 -10.92
C ILE A 209 20.43 -12.33 -11.45
N LEU A 210 20.92 -11.95 -12.63
CA LEU A 210 22.09 -12.59 -13.26
C LEU A 210 23.37 -12.34 -12.46
N LYS A 211 23.61 -11.11 -11.97
CA LYS A 211 24.77 -10.79 -11.13
C LYS A 211 24.75 -11.53 -9.79
N ALA A 212 23.56 -11.83 -9.28
CA ALA A 212 23.38 -12.59 -8.05
C ALA A 212 23.55 -14.12 -8.23
N GLY A 213 23.78 -14.59 -9.47
CA GLY A 213 23.93 -16.00 -9.82
C GLY A 213 22.62 -16.73 -10.14
N GLY A 214 21.51 -15.99 -10.24
CA GLY A 214 20.23 -16.53 -10.70
C GLY A 214 20.12 -16.54 -12.22
N PHE A 215 18.99 -17.05 -12.73
CA PHE A 215 18.66 -17.05 -14.15
C PHE A 215 17.17 -16.76 -14.36
N ILE A 216 16.78 -16.48 -15.60
CA ILE A 216 15.36 -16.31 -15.97
C ILE A 216 15.01 -17.35 -17.03
N HIS A 217 13.96 -18.12 -16.77
CA HIS A 217 13.44 -19.12 -17.68
C HIS A 217 11.93 -18.95 -17.82
N ALA A 218 11.43 -18.81 -19.05
CA ALA A 218 10.01 -18.60 -19.34
C ALA A 218 9.36 -17.45 -18.50
N GLY A 219 10.07 -16.32 -18.39
CA GLY A 219 9.62 -15.16 -17.61
C GLY A 219 9.67 -15.35 -16.09
N ARG A 220 10.32 -16.41 -15.58
CA ARG A 220 10.39 -16.71 -14.15
C ARG A 220 11.83 -16.76 -13.63
N VAL A 221 12.05 -16.15 -12.46
CA VAL A 221 13.30 -16.20 -11.70
C VAL A 221 13.57 -17.64 -11.27
N ASN A 222 14.72 -18.15 -11.68
CA ASN A 222 15.15 -19.54 -11.56
C ASN A 222 14.10 -20.57 -12.04
N GLY A 223 13.21 -20.17 -12.96
CA GLY A 223 12.09 -20.99 -13.42
C GLY A 223 10.92 -21.11 -12.45
N CYS A 224 10.97 -20.45 -11.28
CA CYS A 224 9.99 -20.57 -10.20
C CYS A 224 9.07 -19.34 -10.11
N LEU A 225 9.63 -18.17 -9.75
CA LEU A 225 8.85 -16.97 -9.41
C LEU A 225 8.64 -16.06 -10.62
N ASN A 226 7.42 -15.57 -10.82
CA ASN A 226 7.05 -14.63 -11.90
C ASN A 226 7.23 -13.14 -11.50
N LEU A 227 7.84 -12.87 -10.35
CA LEU A 227 8.15 -11.54 -9.83
C LEU A 227 9.63 -11.46 -9.44
N ALA A 228 10.17 -10.25 -9.38
CA ALA A 228 11.58 -10.01 -9.10
C ALA A 228 11.85 -9.50 -7.68
N ARG A 229 10.85 -8.91 -7.00
CA ARG A 229 11.01 -8.35 -5.65
C ARG A 229 9.85 -8.77 -4.76
N ALA A 230 10.18 -9.14 -3.53
CA ALA A 230 9.21 -9.59 -2.54
C ALA A 230 9.83 -9.57 -1.14
N ILE A 231 8.99 -9.46 -0.12
CA ILE A 231 9.31 -9.80 1.27
C ILE A 231 9.10 -11.32 1.45
N GLY A 232 9.92 -12.01 2.25
CA GLY A 232 9.95 -13.47 2.34
C GLY A 232 10.90 -14.09 1.31
N ASP A 233 10.52 -15.21 0.69
CA ASP A 233 11.28 -15.90 -0.37
C ASP A 233 12.76 -16.10 0.01
N VAL A 234 13.02 -16.52 1.25
CA VAL A 234 14.37 -16.43 1.81
C VAL A 234 15.37 -17.28 1.05
N GLU A 235 14.94 -18.35 0.39
CA GLU A 235 15.77 -19.23 -0.44
C GLU A 235 16.45 -18.48 -1.60
N PHE A 236 15.87 -17.38 -2.08
CA PHE A 236 16.46 -16.52 -3.12
C PHE A 236 17.39 -15.43 -2.57
N LYS A 237 17.56 -15.38 -1.24
CA LYS A 237 18.25 -14.31 -0.49
C LYS A 237 19.44 -14.82 0.34
N GLN A 238 20.05 -15.93 -0.09
CA GLN A 238 21.10 -16.63 0.67
C GLN A 238 22.54 -16.29 0.25
N ASN A 239 22.75 -15.38 -0.70
CA ASN A 239 24.10 -15.05 -1.13
C ASN A 239 24.81 -14.18 -0.08
N LYS A 240 25.72 -14.79 0.69
CA LYS A 240 26.46 -14.15 1.80
C LYS A 240 27.43 -13.06 1.36
N PHE A 241 27.77 -12.99 0.07
CA PHE A 241 28.71 -12.01 -0.48
C PHE A 241 28.01 -10.79 -1.07
N LEU A 242 26.67 -10.80 -1.11
CA LEU A 242 25.87 -9.70 -1.63
C LEU A 242 25.05 -9.08 -0.50
N PRO A 243 24.88 -7.75 -0.52
CA PRO A 243 23.95 -7.10 0.40
C PRO A 243 22.49 -7.43 0.03
N ALA A 244 21.55 -7.12 0.93
CA ALA A 244 20.15 -7.54 0.83
C ALA A 244 19.46 -7.02 -0.45
N GLU A 245 19.83 -5.83 -0.91
CA GLU A 245 19.32 -5.19 -2.12
C GLU A 245 19.83 -5.83 -3.44
N LYS A 246 20.88 -6.66 -3.37
CA LYS A 246 21.52 -7.30 -4.54
C LYS A 246 21.27 -8.81 -4.62
N GLN A 247 20.38 -9.35 -3.80
CA GLN A 247 19.98 -10.76 -3.87
C GLN A 247 19.19 -11.07 -5.17
N ILE A 248 18.98 -12.36 -5.48
CA ILE A 248 18.24 -12.79 -6.68
C ILE A 248 16.82 -12.19 -6.66
N VAL A 249 16.11 -12.42 -5.56
CA VAL A 249 14.90 -11.68 -5.19
C VAL A 249 15.26 -10.76 -4.03
N THR A 250 14.77 -9.53 -4.01
CA THR A 250 15.05 -8.58 -2.93
C THR A 250 13.78 -7.98 -2.35
N ALA A 251 13.80 -7.67 -1.05
CA ALA A 251 12.77 -6.88 -0.39
C ALA A 251 12.95 -5.38 -0.61
N ASN A 252 14.01 -4.93 -1.30
CA ASN A 252 14.28 -3.50 -1.50
C ASN A 252 13.15 -2.83 -2.31
N PRO A 253 12.38 -1.89 -1.75
CA PRO A 253 11.35 -1.21 -2.51
C PRO A 253 11.94 -0.11 -3.40
N ASP A 254 11.31 0.13 -4.54
CA ASP A 254 11.39 1.43 -5.20
C ASP A 254 10.53 2.42 -4.41
N ILE A 255 11.05 3.64 -4.17
CA ILE A 255 10.35 4.68 -3.41
C ILE A 255 10.16 5.91 -4.28
N ASN A 256 8.91 6.35 -4.40
CA ASN A 256 8.53 7.59 -5.06
C ASN A 256 7.90 8.54 -4.02
N THR A 257 8.27 9.81 -4.06
CA THR A 257 7.75 10.84 -3.14
C THR A 257 7.15 11.97 -3.96
N ILE A 258 5.91 12.32 -3.66
CA ILE A 258 5.23 13.46 -4.28
C ILE A 258 4.61 14.37 -3.21
N GLU A 259 4.47 15.65 -3.55
CA GLU A 259 3.58 16.56 -2.85
C GLU A 259 2.18 16.45 -3.45
N LEU A 260 1.18 16.30 -2.59
CA LEU A 260 -0.21 16.36 -3.01
C LEU A 260 -0.59 17.79 -3.40
N CYS A 261 -1.54 17.92 -4.33
CA CYS A 261 -2.14 19.19 -4.69
C CYS A 261 -3.67 19.06 -4.80
N ASP A 262 -4.36 20.21 -4.94
CA ASP A 262 -5.83 20.29 -5.00
C ASP A 262 -6.46 19.54 -6.20
N ASP A 263 -5.62 19.15 -7.16
CA ASP A 263 -5.97 18.39 -8.35
C ASP A 263 -5.96 16.87 -8.13
N ASP A 264 -5.42 16.40 -7.01
CA ASP A 264 -5.39 14.98 -6.65
C ASP A 264 -6.76 14.53 -6.13
N ASP A 265 -7.37 13.57 -6.84
CA ASP A 265 -8.72 13.09 -6.54
C ASP A 265 -8.68 11.96 -5.50
N PHE A 266 -7.94 10.90 -5.83
CA PHE A 266 -7.81 9.68 -5.02
C PHE A 266 -6.57 8.89 -5.40
N LEU A 267 -6.18 7.98 -4.52
CA LEU A 267 -5.10 7.01 -4.66
C LEU A 267 -5.69 5.59 -4.68
N VAL A 268 -5.14 4.73 -5.52
CA VAL A 268 -5.49 3.30 -5.60
C VAL A 268 -4.25 2.46 -5.34
N LEU A 269 -4.36 1.47 -4.47
CA LEU A 269 -3.41 0.38 -4.32
C LEU A 269 -4.15 -0.92 -4.61
N ALA A 270 -3.60 -1.78 -5.47
CA ALA A 270 -4.19 -3.09 -5.73
C ALA A 270 -3.14 -4.14 -6.13
N CYS A 271 -3.49 -5.42 -5.95
CA CYS A 271 -2.70 -6.56 -6.45
C CYS A 271 -2.85 -6.76 -7.96
N ASP A 272 -2.05 -7.65 -8.54
CA ASP A 272 -2.03 -7.89 -9.99
C ASP A 272 -3.35 -8.50 -10.51
N GLY A 273 -4.11 -9.19 -9.67
CA GLY A 273 -5.46 -9.67 -9.99
C GLY A 273 -6.44 -8.58 -10.46
N ILE A 274 -6.16 -7.31 -10.17
CA ILE A 274 -6.87 -6.15 -10.75
C ILE A 274 -6.12 -5.59 -11.97
N TRP A 275 -4.79 -5.40 -11.86
CA TRP A 275 -3.99 -4.73 -12.88
C TRP A 275 -3.75 -5.54 -14.16
N ASP A 276 -3.90 -6.85 -14.09
CA ASP A 276 -3.90 -7.74 -15.25
C ASP A 276 -5.20 -7.58 -16.06
N CYS A 277 -6.31 -7.19 -15.41
CA CYS A 277 -7.61 -7.00 -16.04
C CYS A 277 -7.85 -5.57 -16.55
N MET A 278 -7.23 -4.58 -15.90
CA MET A 278 -7.47 -3.16 -16.18
C MET A 278 -6.18 -2.37 -16.20
N SER A 279 -6.01 -1.56 -17.25
CA SER A 279 -4.95 -0.54 -17.24
C SER A 279 -5.25 0.54 -16.19
N SER A 280 -4.21 1.25 -15.75
CA SER A 280 -4.33 2.32 -14.76
C SER A 280 -5.40 3.36 -15.11
N GLN A 281 -5.44 3.82 -16.36
CA GLN A 281 -6.44 4.79 -16.81
C GLN A 281 -7.85 4.20 -16.82
N LYS A 282 -8.04 2.96 -17.31
CA LYS A 282 -9.35 2.30 -17.31
C LYS A 282 -9.92 2.17 -15.89
N LEU A 283 -9.08 1.85 -14.92
CA LEU A 283 -9.51 1.75 -13.53
C LEU A 283 -9.88 3.13 -12.95
N VAL A 284 -9.07 4.16 -13.20
CA VAL A 284 -9.37 5.53 -12.76
C VAL A 284 -10.69 6.04 -13.36
N ASP A 285 -10.91 5.83 -14.65
CA ASP A 285 -12.15 6.23 -15.33
C ASP A 285 -13.36 5.51 -14.72
N PHE A 286 -13.25 4.21 -14.48
CA PHE A 286 -14.32 3.42 -13.88
C PHE A 286 -14.63 3.87 -12.44
N ILE A 287 -13.61 4.14 -11.62
CA ILE A 287 -13.81 4.64 -10.25
C ILE A 287 -14.53 6.00 -10.29
N HIS A 288 -14.12 6.91 -11.17
CA HIS A 288 -14.78 8.21 -11.33
C HIS A 288 -16.26 8.06 -11.74
N GLU A 289 -16.58 7.12 -12.62
CA GLU A 289 -17.96 6.78 -12.96
C GLU A 289 -18.75 6.27 -11.73
N GLN A 290 -18.18 5.33 -10.96
CA GLN A 290 -18.86 4.76 -9.81
C GLN A 290 -19.09 5.79 -8.68
N LEU A 291 -18.14 6.71 -8.48
CA LEU A 291 -18.24 7.76 -7.45
C LEU A 291 -19.35 8.80 -7.73
N GLN A 292 -19.93 8.83 -8.93
CA GLN A 292 -21.10 9.68 -9.21
C GLN A 292 -22.37 9.16 -8.54
N TYR A 293 -22.44 7.85 -8.25
CA TYR A 293 -23.65 7.19 -7.76
C TYR A 293 -23.47 6.52 -6.40
N GLU A 294 -22.22 6.29 -5.98
CA GLU A 294 -21.89 5.59 -4.74
C GLU A 294 -21.01 6.45 -3.83
N SER A 295 -21.39 6.51 -2.56
CA SER A 295 -20.70 7.28 -1.54
C SER A 295 -19.73 6.44 -0.72
N LYS A 296 -19.99 5.13 -0.59
CA LYS A 296 -19.13 4.17 0.12
C LYS A 296 -18.02 3.69 -0.80
N LEU A 297 -16.78 3.95 -0.40
CA LEU A 297 -15.63 3.63 -1.22
C LEU A 297 -15.43 2.11 -1.31
N SER A 298 -15.76 1.36 -0.26
CA SER A 298 -15.69 -0.11 -0.27
C SER A 298 -16.61 -0.72 -1.34
N VAL A 299 -17.82 -0.18 -1.52
CA VAL A 299 -18.76 -0.63 -2.57
C VAL A 299 -18.21 -0.32 -3.96
N VAL A 300 -17.50 0.81 -4.14
CA VAL A 300 -16.79 1.09 -5.39
C VAL A 300 -15.70 0.04 -5.64
N CYS A 301 -14.91 -0.32 -4.61
CA CYS A 301 -13.94 -1.41 -4.70
C CYS A 301 -14.61 -2.76 -5.05
N GLU A 302 -15.74 -3.09 -4.45
CA GLU A 302 -16.48 -4.33 -4.77
C GLU A 302 -16.90 -4.39 -6.25
N ARG A 303 -17.36 -3.27 -6.81
CA ARG A 303 -17.74 -3.19 -8.23
C ARG A 303 -16.53 -3.33 -9.15
N VAL A 304 -15.35 -2.86 -8.76
CA VAL A 304 -14.10 -3.12 -9.48
C VAL A 304 -13.78 -4.62 -9.47
N LEU A 305 -13.84 -5.25 -8.29
CA LEU A 305 -13.60 -6.69 -8.15
C LEU A 305 -14.55 -7.52 -9.01
N ASP A 306 -15.85 -7.19 -9.02
CA ASP A 306 -16.84 -7.85 -9.88
C ASP A 306 -16.55 -7.64 -11.36
N ARG A 307 -16.05 -6.45 -11.75
CA ARG A 307 -15.71 -6.12 -13.13
C ARG A 307 -14.47 -6.89 -13.64
N CYS A 308 -13.53 -7.18 -12.74
CA CYS A 308 -12.30 -7.91 -13.01
C CYS A 308 -12.47 -9.43 -12.94
N LEU A 309 -13.45 -9.95 -12.20
CA LEU A 309 -13.68 -11.38 -12.07
C LEU A 309 -14.06 -12.03 -13.40
N ALA A 310 -13.29 -13.04 -13.80
CA ALA A 310 -13.56 -13.75 -15.04
C ALA A 310 -14.80 -14.64 -14.94
N PRO A 311 -15.59 -14.77 -16.02
CA PRO A 311 -16.71 -15.71 -16.07
C PRO A 311 -16.26 -17.18 -16.18
N SER A 312 -14.99 -17.42 -16.56
CA SER A 312 -14.40 -18.75 -16.67
C SER A 312 -12.88 -18.67 -16.57
N THR A 313 -12.22 -19.81 -16.32
CA THR A 313 -10.75 -19.90 -16.20
C THR A 313 -10.02 -20.05 -17.53
N ALA A 314 -10.70 -19.86 -18.66
CA ALA A 314 -10.14 -20.17 -19.98
C ALA A 314 -8.98 -19.25 -20.38
N THR A 315 -9.03 -17.98 -19.97
CA THR A 315 -8.05 -16.94 -20.33
C THR A 315 -6.98 -16.73 -19.26
N GLY A 316 -7.23 -17.16 -18.02
CA GLY A 316 -6.34 -16.92 -16.86
C GLY A 316 -6.46 -15.50 -16.27
N GLU A 317 -6.68 -14.47 -17.09
CA GLU A 317 -7.02 -13.11 -16.63
C GLU A 317 -8.29 -13.14 -15.77
N GLY A 318 -8.32 -12.39 -14.67
CA GLY A 318 -9.47 -12.33 -13.74
C GLY A 318 -9.70 -13.60 -12.92
N CYS A 319 -8.72 -14.51 -12.87
CA CYS A 319 -8.78 -15.75 -12.12
C CYS A 319 -7.96 -15.73 -10.82
N ASP A 320 -7.43 -14.57 -10.44
CA ASP A 320 -6.60 -14.43 -9.25
C ASP A 320 -7.37 -14.03 -7.99
N ASN A 321 -6.67 -14.01 -6.85
CA ASN A 321 -7.09 -13.21 -5.70
C ASN A 321 -7.12 -11.73 -6.10
N MET A 322 -8.04 -10.98 -5.51
CA MET A 322 -8.22 -9.57 -5.82
C MET A 322 -8.35 -8.77 -4.53
N THR A 323 -7.48 -7.81 -4.34
CA THR A 323 -7.49 -6.87 -3.21
C THR A 323 -7.21 -5.47 -3.72
N MET A 324 -8.04 -4.51 -3.31
CA MET A 324 -7.88 -3.10 -3.65
C MET A 324 -8.18 -2.20 -2.44
N VAL A 325 -7.40 -1.14 -2.29
CA VAL A 325 -7.63 -0.03 -1.37
C VAL A 325 -7.77 1.26 -2.19
N LEU A 326 -8.90 1.96 -2.02
CA LEU A 326 -9.19 3.27 -2.59
C LEU A 326 -9.14 4.31 -1.49
N VAL A 327 -8.24 5.30 -1.62
CA VAL A 327 -8.09 6.39 -0.65
C VAL A 327 -8.44 7.70 -1.33
N GLN A 328 -9.52 8.35 -0.90
CA GLN A 328 -9.92 9.65 -1.41
C GLN A 328 -9.44 10.77 -0.49
N PHE A 329 -8.81 11.80 -1.08
CA PHE A 329 -8.31 12.96 -0.34
C PHE A 329 -9.46 13.91 0.02
N LYS A 330 -9.52 14.33 1.28
CA LYS A 330 -10.46 15.37 1.72
C LYS A 330 -9.86 16.73 1.37
N LYS A 331 -10.61 17.53 0.62
CA LYS A 331 -10.20 18.91 0.34
C LYS A 331 -10.24 19.70 1.64
N PRO A 332 -9.26 20.59 1.90
CA PRO A 332 -9.32 21.50 3.03
C PRO A 332 -10.66 22.24 2.97
N ILE A 333 -11.40 22.28 4.08
CA ILE A 333 -12.57 23.13 4.18
C ILE A 333 -12.06 24.55 3.99
N LYS A 334 -12.32 25.16 2.84
CA LYS A 334 -12.19 26.60 2.69
C LYS A 334 -13.19 27.18 3.68
N CYS A 335 -12.72 27.60 4.86
CA CYS A 335 -13.49 28.50 5.69
C CYS A 335 -13.88 29.66 4.78
N ALA A 336 -15.16 29.78 4.50
CA ALA A 336 -15.71 30.94 3.84
C ALA A 336 -15.29 32.14 4.70
N SER A 337 -14.24 32.84 4.30
CA SER A 337 -13.97 34.16 4.81
C SER A 337 -15.19 34.99 4.47
N SER A 338 -15.84 35.45 5.54
CA SER A 338 -17.04 36.26 5.56
C SER A 338 -17.10 37.28 4.42
N SER A 339 -18.24 37.24 3.75
CA SER A 339 -18.86 38.27 2.92
C SER A 339 -18.56 39.71 3.35
N GLU A 340 -18.18 40.52 2.35
CA GLU A 340 -18.63 41.90 2.11
C GLU A 340 -18.62 42.90 3.27
N GLU A 341 -17.61 43.77 3.29
CA GLU A 341 -17.82 45.18 3.65
C GLU A 341 -17.40 46.06 2.45
N GLN A 342 -18.39 46.42 1.62
CA GLN A 342 -18.36 47.68 0.90
C GLN A 342 -18.72 48.79 1.89
N SER A 343 -17.74 49.63 2.25
CA SER A 343 -17.99 50.94 2.84
C SER A 343 -17.54 52.00 1.85
N SER A 344 -18.54 52.61 1.22
CA SER A 344 -18.49 53.80 0.38
C SER A 344 -17.77 54.97 1.08
N GLN A 345 -16.74 55.52 0.43
CA GLN A 345 -16.28 56.88 0.73
C GLN A 345 -16.82 57.83 -0.34
N SER A 346 -17.91 58.51 0.01
CA SER A 346 -18.29 59.80 -0.55
C SER A 346 -18.05 60.87 0.51
N LYS A 347 -17.09 61.78 0.29
CA LYS A 347 -17.16 63.14 0.83
C LYS A 347 -16.59 64.14 -0.17
N SER A 348 -17.43 65.14 -0.42
CA SER A 348 -17.30 66.28 -1.29
C SER A 348 -16.34 67.35 -0.76
N ALA A 349 -15.75 68.06 -1.73
CA ALA A 349 -15.19 69.41 -1.77
C ALA A 349 -15.28 70.29 -0.51
N ASP A 350 -14.16 70.96 -0.21
CA ASP A 350 -14.16 72.37 0.20
C ASP A 350 -13.02 73.12 -0.51
N ASN A 351 -13.40 74.26 -1.10
CA ASN A 351 -12.57 75.27 -1.73
C ASN A 351 -11.97 76.19 -0.64
N GLU A 352 -10.67 76.42 -0.66
CA GLU A 352 -10.07 77.59 0.00
C GLU A 352 -9.55 78.57 -1.06
N LEU A 353 -10.28 79.68 -1.20
CA LEU A 353 -9.83 80.94 -1.78
C LEU A 353 -9.80 81.94 -0.62
N GLU A 354 -8.61 82.31 -0.15
CA GLU A 354 -8.44 83.55 0.61
C GLU A 354 -7.41 84.45 -0.08
N ILE A 355 -7.85 85.67 -0.32
CA ILE A 355 -7.19 86.75 -1.03
C ILE A 355 -6.93 87.88 0.00
N LYS A 356 -5.72 88.46 -0.08
CA LYS A 356 -5.28 89.85 0.24
C LYS A 356 -4.49 90.14 1.52
N GLY A 357 -3.38 90.85 1.27
CA GLY A 357 -2.66 91.78 2.18
C GLY A 357 -1.15 91.83 1.86
N THR A 358 -0.67 92.48 0.78
CA THR A 358 -0.16 93.88 0.65
C THR A 358 1.08 94.24 1.49
N GLN A 359 2.03 94.97 0.85
CA GLN A 359 3.30 95.60 1.30
C GLN A 359 4.55 94.73 1.12
N ASP A 360 5.62 95.11 0.42
CA ASP A 360 6.08 96.34 -0.26
C ASP A 360 6.91 95.98 -1.51
#